data_AF-A0A7S8RI23-F1
#
_entry.id   AF-A0A7S8RI23-F1
#
_cell.length_a   1.000
_cell.length_b   1.000
_cell.length_c   1.000
_cell.angle_alpha   90.00
_cell.angle_beta   90.00
_cell.angle_gamma   90.00
#
_symmetry.space_group_name_H-M   'P 1'
#
loop_
_entity.id
_entity.type
_entity.pdbx_description
1 polymer ?
#
loop_
_entity_poly.entity_id
_entity_poly.type
_entity_poly.pdbx_seq_one_letter_code
_entity_poly.pdbx_strand_id
1 'polypeptide(L)'
;MLNIGDSRTYRLYEGELEQISVDHSAVQALVESGQISQDAAETHPERNVVTRAVGAGSAGVPDYWLLPARVGDRLMICSDGLPKELGFGEIRTALLAEASPQAAATRLLHEALVHGGRDNVTVVVVDAHGALAPDDEQTLPIAGTAPRVSDDTAPRPGMEASAC
;
A
#
# COMPACT_ATOMS: atom_id res chain seq x y z
N MET A 1 1.30 6.30 -6.17
CA MET A 1 1.48 5.15 -5.28
C MET A 1 2.97 4.93 -5.06
N LEU A 2 3.37 4.56 -3.85
CA LEU A 2 4.73 4.20 -3.49
C LEU A 2 4.71 2.82 -2.83
N ASN A 3 5.56 1.89 -3.28
CA ASN A 3 5.62 0.53 -2.74
C ASN A 3 7.05 0.14 -2.34
N ILE A 4 7.19 -0.49 -1.17
CA ILE A 4 8.39 -1.18 -0.70
C ILE A 4 7.91 -2.45 -0.01
N GLY A 5 8.39 -3.61 -0.46
CA GLY A 5 7.94 -4.92 0.03
C GLY A 5 6.96 -5.62 -0.91
N ASP A 6 6.17 -6.53 -0.35
CA ASP A 6 5.25 -7.46 -1.01
C ASP A 6 3.76 -7.19 -0.65
N SER A 7 3.49 -6.08 0.02
CA SER A 7 2.13 -5.53 0.05
C SER A 7 1.71 -5.15 -1.36
N ARG A 8 0.42 -5.32 -1.64
CA ARG A 8 -0.11 -5.20 -3.00
C ARG A 8 -1.12 -4.09 -3.12
N THR A 9 -1.14 -3.46 -4.29
CA THR A 9 -2.20 -2.53 -4.70
C THR A 9 -2.83 -3.03 -5.99
N TYR A 10 -4.17 -3.06 -5.98
CA TYR A 10 -5.00 -3.42 -7.11
C TYR A 10 -5.87 -2.24 -7.51
N ARG A 11 -6.23 -2.19 -8.79
CA ARG A 11 -7.20 -1.25 -9.35
C ARG A 11 -8.32 -2.05 -10.00
N LEU A 12 -9.56 -1.69 -9.69
CA LEU A 12 -10.77 -2.16 -10.34
C LEU A 12 -11.33 -1.02 -11.18
N TYR A 13 -11.42 -1.24 -12.49
CA TYR A 13 -11.98 -0.28 -13.44
C TYR A 13 -12.83 -1.02 -14.47
N GLU A 14 -14.06 -0.55 -14.71
CA GLU A 14 -15.00 -1.17 -15.67
C GLU A 14 -15.20 -2.69 -15.44
N GLY A 15 -15.07 -3.14 -14.19
CA GLY A 15 -15.21 -4.55 -13.83
C GLY A 15 -13.93 -5.37 -13.99
N GLU A 16 -12.85 -4.81 -14.49
CA GLU A 16 -11.55 -5.49 -14.60
C GLU A 16 -10.66 -5.13 -13.42
N LEU A 17 -10.19 -6.17 -12.73
CA LEU A 17 -9.20 -6.03 -11.66
C LEU A 17 -7.82 -6.14 -12.30
N GLU A 18 -6.89 -5.29 -11.87
CA GLU A 18 -5.47 -5.35 -12.25
C GLU A 18 -4.61 -5.15 -11.00
N GLN A 19 -3.50 -5.89 -10.90
CA GLN A 19 -2.47 -5.61 -9.89
C GLN A 19 -1.53 -4.54 -10.43
N ILE A 20 -1.38 -3.44 -9.68
CA ILE A 20 -0.54 -2.31 -10.07
C ILE A 20 0.86 -2.41 -9.49
N SER A 21 0.98 -2.89 -8.26
CA SER A 21 2.26 -3.04 -7.58
C SER A 21 3.03 -4.24 -8.10
N VAL A 22 4.35 -4.12 -8.13
CA VAL A 22 5.26 -5.25 -8.29
C VAL A 22 5.77 -5.66 -6.91
N ASP A 23 5.71 -6.95 -6.60
CA ASP A 23 6.15 -7.49 -5.31
C ASP A 23 7.69 -7.49 -5.25
N HIS A 24 8.27 -6.93 -4.20
CA HIS A 24 9.71 -7.02 -3.98
C HIS A 24 10.07 -8.37 -3.35
N SER A 25 9.92 -9.46 -4.09
CA SER A 25 10.19 -10.83 -3.64
C SER A 25 11.24 -11.54 -4.49
N ALA A 26 11.85 -12.60 -3.94
CA ALA A 26 12.86 -13.39 -4.66
C ALA A 26 12.24 -14.04 -5.92
N VAL A 27 10.99 -14.52 -5.79
CA VAL A 27 10.27 -15.14 -6.91
C VAL A 27 9.92 -14.14 -8.00
N GLN A 28 9.66 -12.88 -7.65
CA GLN A 28 9.43 -11.84 -8.64
C GLN A 28 10.69 -11.62 -9.50
N ALA A 29 11.89 -11.64 -8.90
CA ALA A 29 13.14 -11.55 -9.67
C ALA A 29 13.35 -12.77 -10.61
N LEU A 30 12.87 -13.96 -10.22
CA LEU A 30 12.89 -15.15 -11.08
C LEU A 30 11.92 -15.01 -12.25
N VAL A 31 10.73 -14.42 -12.03
CA VAL A 31 9.77 -14.11 -13.11
C VAL A 31 10.35 -13.09 -14.08
N GLU A 32 10.91 -11.99 -13.57
CA GLU A 32 11.50 -10.92 -14.38
C GLU A 32 12.69 -11.39 -15.23
N SER A 33 13.47 -12.34 -14.71
CA SER A 33 14.57 -12.98 -15.45
C SER A 33 14.11 -14.11 -16.39
N GLY A 34 12.81 -14.39 -16.45
CA GLY A 34 12.21 -15.41 -17.32
C GLY A 34 12.48 -16.85 -16.88
N GLN A 35 12.91 -17.06 -15.63
CA GLN A 35 13.23 -18.39 -15.10
C GLN A 35 11.98 -19.18 -14.71
N ILE A 36 10.93 -18.49 -14.28
CA ILE A 36 9.62 -19.08 -13.93
C ILE A 36 8.48 -18.23 -14.51
N SER A 37 7.31 -18.83 -14.69
CA SER A 37 6.08 -18.11 -15.04
C SER A 37 5.46 -17.43 -13.80
N GLN A 38 4.56 -16.47 -14.03
CA GLN A 38 3.77 -15.84 -12.97
C GLN A 38 3.01 -16.88 -12.13
N ASP A 39 2.33 -17.83 -12.79
CA ASP A 39 1.59 -18.91 -12.13
C ASP A 39 2.50 -19.81 -11.27
N ALA A 40 3.74 -20.05 -11.73
CA ALA A 40 4.71 -20.84 -10.98
C ALA A 40 5.22 -20.08 -9.75
N ALA A 41 5.28 -18.75 -9.79
CA ALA A 41 5.69 -17.93 -8.65
C ALA A 41 4.72 -18.04 -7.46
N GLU A 42 3.41 -18.18 -7.72
CA GLU A 42 2.38 -18.29 -6.68
C GLU A 42 2.54 -19.53 -5.79
N THR A 43 3.10 -20.61 -6.33
CA THR A 43 3.29 -21.89 -5.63
C THR A 43 4.74 -22.16 -5.24
N HIS A 44 5.65 -21.23 -5.52
CA HIS A 44 7.08 -21.42 -5.29
C HIS A 44 7.42 -21.48 -3.78
N PRO A 45 8.37 -22.34 -3.34
CA PRO A 45 8.77 -22.44 -1.94
C PRO A 45 9.26 -21.12 -1.33
N GLU A 46 9.92 -20.29 -2.14
CA GLU A 46 10.50 -19.00 -1.72
C GLU A 46 9.57 -17.80 -1.95
N ARG A 47 8.27 -18.02 -2.19
CA ARG A 47 7.33 -16.91 -2.51
C ARG A 47 7.22 -15.84 -1.42
N ASN A 48 7.54 -16.18 -0.17
CA ASN A 48 7.50 -15.26 0.97
C ASN A 48 8.85 -14.58 1.26
N VAL A 49 9.88 -14.78 0.42
CA VAL A 49 11.20 -14.17 0.63
C VAL A 49 11.21 -12.75 0.05
N VAL A 50 11.10 -11.75 0.92
CA VAL A 50 11.12 -10.32 0.56
C VAL A 50 12.55 -9.84 0.35
N THR A 51 12.80 -9.20 -0.79
CA THR A 51 14.13 -8.69 -1.21
C THR A 51 14.35 -7.22 -0.88
N ARG A 52 13.27 -6.47 -0.60
CA ARG A 52 13.33 -5.04 -0.26
C ARG A 52 12.31 -4.70 0.81
N ALA A 53 12.78 -4.16 1.94
CA ALA A 53 11.95 -3.71 3.05
C ALA A 53 12.59 -2.49 3.75
N VAL A 54 11.77 -1.62 4.32
CA VAL A 54 12.25 -0.46 5.10
C VAL A 54 12.97 -0.95 6.36
N GLY A 55 14.18 -0.44 6.62
CA GLY A 55 14.95 -0.77 7.82
C GLY A 55 15.72 -2.09 7.79
N ALA A 56 15.58 -2.91 6.73
CA ALA A 56 16.24 -4.21 6.60
C ALA A 56 17.69 -4.14 6.06
N GLY A 57 18.39 -3.00 6.22
CA GLY A 57 19.75 -2.80 5.72
C GLY A 57 19.88 -2.59 4.20
N SER A 58 18.79 -2.69 3.44
CA SER A 58 18.72 -2.22 2.05
C SER A 58 18.56 -0.69 2.02
N ALA A 59 19.01 -0.04 0.94
CA ALA A 59 18.84 1.41 0.75
C ALA A 59 17.37 1.87 0.71
N GLY A 60 16.39 0.93 0.77
CA GLY A 60 14.98 1.24 0.93
C GLY A 60 14.41 2.06 -0.21
N VAL A 61 14.98 1.95 -1.42
CA VAL A 61 14.53 2.72 -2.59
C VAL A 61 13.13 2.25 -2.97
N PRO A 62 12.13 3.14 -2.91
CA PRO A 62 10.77 2.81 -3.29
C PRO A 62 10.58 2.78 -4.79
N ASP A 63 9.70 1.89 -5.22
CA ASP A 63 9.08 2.01 -6.52
C ASP A 63 7.90 2.99 -6.43
N TYR A 64 7.74 3.84 -7.44
CA TYR A 64 6.66 4.82 -7.50
C TYR A 64 5.94 4.78 -8.85
N TRP A 65 4.62 4.87 -8.79
CA TRP A 65 3.75 4.91 -9.95
C TRP A 65 2.80 6.10 -9.85
N LEU A 66 2.70 6.86 -10.95
CA LEU A 66 1.66 7.85 -11.16
C LEU A 66 0.47 7.16 -11.82
N LEU A 67 -0.64 7.06 -11.10
CA LEU A 67 -1.87 6.45 -11.57
C LEU A 67 -2.92 7.55 -11.71
N PRO A 68 -3.39 7.87 -12.93
CA PRO A 68 -4.48 8.80 -13.09
C PRO A 68 -5.76 8.15 -12.55
N ALA A 69 -6.20 8.60 -11.37
CA ALA A 69 -7.47 8.15 -10.79
C ALA A 69 -8.63 8.68 -11.64
N ARG A 70 -9.39 7.77 -12.25
CA ARG A 70 -10.60 8.11 -13.00
C ARG A 70 -11.81 7.97 -12.11
N VAL A 71 -12.84 8.76 -12.38
CA VAL A 71 -14.13 8.58 -11.72
C VAL A 71 -14.62 7.15 -11.94
N GLY A 72 -14.95 6.47 -10.84
CA GLY A 72 -15.36 5.07 -10.87
C GLY A 72 -14.20 4.06 -10.74
N ASP A 73 -12.95 4.51 -10.69
CA ASP A 73 -11.86 3.64 -10.24
C ASP A 73 -12.07 3.26 -8.77
N ARG A 74 -11.82 1.99 -8.45
CA ARG A 74 -11.70 1.51 -7.07
C ARG A 74 -10.30 0.95 -6.86
N LEU A 75 -9.59 1.49 -5.87
CA LEU A 75 -8.27 1.00 -5.47
C LEU A 75 -8.41 0.13 -4.23
N MET A 76 -7.68 -0.98 -4.19
CA MET A 76 -7.54 -1.83 -3.02
C MET A 76 -6.06 -1.95 -2.66
N ILE A 77 -5.70 -1.66 -1.42
CA ILE A 77 -4.37 -1.88 -0.86
C ILE A 77 -4.50 -2.98 0.18
N CYS A 78 -3.61 -3.97 0.16
CA CYS A 78 -3.63 -5.04 1.14
C CYS A 78 -2.22 -5.50 1.55
N SER A 79 -2.12 -6.09 2.74
CA SER A 79 -0.96 -6.89 3.12
C SER A 79 -0.90 -8.18 2.28
N ASP A 80 0.26 -8.83 2.30
CA ASP A 80 0.52 -10.14 1.70
C ASP A 80 -0.36 -11.27 2.29
N GLY A 81 -0.88 -11.09 3.50
CA GLY A 81 -1.83 -12.02 4.12
C GLY A 81 -3.14 -12.21 3.34
N LEU A 82 -3.64 -11.19 2.63
CA LEU A 82 -4.88 -11.30 1.86
C LEU A 82 -4.74 -12.23 0.63
N PRO A 83 -3.81 -11.99 -0.32
CA PRO A 83 -3.68 -12.82 -1.52
C PRO A 83 -3.19 -14.25 -1.24
N LYS A 84 -2.73 -14.55 -0.02
CA LYS A 84 -2.42 -15.92 0.42
C LYS A 84 -3.67 -16.74 0.73
N GLU A 85 -4.78 -16.09 1.10
CA GLU A 85 -6.04 -16.75 1.45
C GLU A 85 -7.12 -16.58 0.38
N LEU A 86 -7.07 -15.51 -0.42
CA LEU A 86 -8.02 -15.24 -1.50
C LEU A 86 -7.32 -15.10 -2.84
N GLY A 87 -7.80 -15.85 -3.83
CA GLY A 87 -7.37 -15.73 -5.21
C GLY A 87 -7.90 -14.47 -5.90
N PHE A 88 -7.32 -14.16 -7.05
CA PHE A 88 -7.65 -12.95 -7.83
C PHE A 88 -9.15 -12.81 -8.16
N GLY A 89 -9.79 -13.92 -8.54
CA GLY A 89 -11.21 -13.95 -8.88
C GLY A 89 -12.14 -13.71 -7.68
N GLU A 90 -11.74 -14.17 -6.50
CA GLU A 90 -12.50 -13.97 -5.25
C GLU A 90 -12.41 -12.52 -4.80
N ILE A 91 -11.19 -11.95 -4.82
CA ILE A 91 -10.96 -10.52 -4.55
C ILE A 91 -11.81 -9.67 -5.49
N ARG A 92 -11.77 -9.94 -6.80
CA ARG A 92 -12.59 -9.23 -7.80
C ARG A 92 -14.08 -9.33 -7.49
N THR A 93 -14.56 -10.53 -7.14
CA THR A 93 -15.97 -10.78 -6.83
C THR A 93 -16.41 -10.00 -5.60
N ALA A 94 -15.62 -10.01 -4.53
CA ALA A 94 -15.92 -9.25 -3.31
C ALA A 94 -15.93 -7.74 -3.56
N LEU A 95 -14.98 -7.22 -4.35
CA LEU A 95 -14.92 -5.79 -4.70
C LEU A 95 -16.10 -5.35 -5.57
N LEU A 96 -16.63 -6.22 -6.44
CA LEU A 96 -17.77 -5.92 -7.31
C LEU A 96 -19.12 -6.03 -6.60
N ALA A 97 -19.22 -6.92 -5.61
CA ALA A 97 -20.47 -7.19 -4.92
C ALA A 97 -20.90 -6.06 -3.96
N GLU A 98 -19.94 -5.31 -3.43
CA GLU A 98 -20.20 -4.29 -2.41
C GLU A 98 -20.08 -2.89 -2.98
N ALA A 99 -21.13 -2.07 -2.90
CA ALA A 99 -21.06 -0.69 -3.38
C ALA A 99 -20.20 0.21 -2.47
N SER A 100 -20.16 -0.06 -1.16
CA SER A 100 -19.38 0.73 -0.20
C SER A 100 -17.94 0.21 -0.07
N PRO A 101 -16.92 1.10 -0.08
CA PRO A 101 -15.52 0.70 0.19
C PRO A 101 -15.36 -0.04 1.51
N GLN A 102 -16.02 0.42 2.57
CA GLN A 102 -15.94 -0.20 3.88
C GLN A 102 -16.61 -1.58 3.91
N ALA A 103 -17.72 -1.75 3.18
CA ALA A 103 -18.38 -3.04 3.05
C ALA A 103 -17.49 -4.04 2.29
N ALA A 104 -16.88 -3.60 1.19
CA ALA A 104 -15.93 -4.39 0.42
C ALA A 104 -14.73 -4.84 1.27
N ALA A 105 -14.11 -3.91 2.01
CA ALA A 105 -12.99 -4.22 2.90
C ALA A 105 -13.38 -5.21 4.01
N THR A 106 -14.55 -5.01 4.63
CA THR A 106 -15.08 -5.92 5.66
C THR A 106 -15.32 -7.33 5.11
N ARG A 107 -15.90 -7.42 3.91
CA ARG A 107 -16.15 -8.69 3.23
C ARG A 107 -14.85 -9.43 2.91
N LEU A 108 -13.87 -8.74 2.32
CA LEU A 108 -12.55 -9.31 2.00
C LEU A 108 -11.86 -9.85 3.26
N LEU A 109 -11.87 -9.07 4.34
CA LEU A 109 -11.31 -9.51 5.62
C LEU A 109 -12.03 -10.77 6.13
N HIS A 110 -13.37 -10.78 6.10
CA HIS A 110 -14.16 -11.92 6.55
C HIS A 110 -13.89 -13.18 5.71
N GLU A 111 -13.89 -13.06 4.38
CA GLU A 111 -13.61 -14.18 3.48
C GLU A 111 -12.18 -14.74 3.70
N ALA A 112 -11.18 -13.89 3.92
CA ALA A 112 -9.82 -14.34 4.22
C ALA A 112 -9.73 -15.09 5.57
N LEU A 113 -10.45 -14.61 6.59
CA LEU A 113 -10.53 -15.29 7.89
C LEU A 113 -11.23 -16.64 7.80
N VAL A 114 -12.26 -16.77 6.96
CA VAL A 114 -12.99 -18.03 6.73
C VAL A 114 -12.12 -19.08 6.02
N HIS A 115 -11.27 -18.66 5.08
CA HIS A 115 -10.38 -19.58 4.34
C HIS A 115 -9.24 -20.14 5.19
N GLY A 116 -8.77 -19.40 6.19
CA GLY A 116 -7.77 -19.91 7.13
C GLY A 116 -7.18 -18.85 8.06
N GLY A 117 -7.07 -17.60 7.60
CA GLY A 117 -6.51 -16.49 8.40
C GLY A 117 -5.12 -16.80 8.96
N ARG A 118 -4.23 -17.41 8.17
CA ARG A 118 -2.93 -17.89 8.63
C ARG A 118 -1.90 -16.79 8.86
N ASP A 119 -2.22 -15.56 8.48
CA ASP A 119 -1.35 -14.39 8.56
C ASP A 119 -2.15 -13.14 8.94
N ASN A 120 -1.46 -12.05 9.23
CA ASN A 120 -2.11 -10.77 9.46
C ASN A 120 -2.67 -10.20 8.14
N VAL A 121 -3.98 -9.95 8.14
CA VAL A 121 -4.69 -9.39 7.00
C VAL A 121 -5.04 -7.94 7.28
N THR A 122 -4.55 -7.03 6.43
CA THR A 122 -4.96 -5.62 6.38
C THR A 122 -5.47 -5.30 5.00
N VAL A 123 -6.61 -4.60 4.90
CA VAL A 123 -7.23 -4.20 3.64
C VAL A 123 -7.73 -2.76 3.74
N VAL A 124 -7.42 -1.96 2.72
CA VAL A 124 -7.93 -0.60 2.53
C VAL A 124 -8.55 -0.52 1.14
N VAL A 125 -9.78 -0.02 1.05
CA VAL A 125 -10.47 0.20 -0.23
C VAL A 125 -10.77 1.69 -0.38
N VAL A 126 -10.48 2.25 -1.55
CA VAL A 126 -10.64 3.68 -1.86
C VAL A 126 -11.36 3.82 -3.18
N ASP A 127 -12.46 4.58 -3.20
CA ASP A 127 -13.18 4.91 -4.43
C ASP A 127 -12.76 6.29 -4.93
N ALA A 128 -12.41 6.36 -6.21
CA ALA A 128 -12.19 7.61 -6.90
C ALA A 128 -13.54 8.19 -7.33
N HIS A 129 -14.03 9.15 -6.54
CA HIS A 129 -15.14 9.98 -6.93
C HIS A 129 -14.63 11.17 -7.76
N GLY A 130 -15.43 11.60 -8.74
CA GLY A 130 -15.16 12.88 -9.38
C GLY A 130 -15.16 13.99 -8.34
N ALA A 131 -14.31 15.00 -8.53
CA ALA A 131 -14.53 16.25 -7.84
C ALA A 131 -15.98 16.65 -8.12
N LEU A 132 -16.77 16.85 -7.06
CA LEU A 132 -17.92 17.72 -7.16
C LEU A 132 -17.43 19.02 -7.82
N ALA A 133 -18.25 19.59 -8.72
CA ALA A 133 -17.95 20.70 -9.61
C ALA A 133 -16.96 21.76 -9.06
N PRO A 134 -16.21 22.45 -9.94
CA PRO A 134 -15.29 23.51 -9.51
C PRO A 134 -16.07 24.67 -8.87
N ASP A 135 -16.32 24.59 -7.57
CA ASP A 135 -16.89 25.65 -6.73
C ASP A 135 -16.31 25.61 -5.30
N ASP A 136 -15.11 25.04 -5.12
CA ASP A 136 -14.31 25.23 -3.91
C ASP A 136 -12.84 25.51 -4.29
N GLU A 137 -12.60 26.59 -5.05
CA GLU A 137 -11.36 27.36 -4.93
C GLU A 137 -11.34 28.13 -3.58
N GLN A 138 -11.48 27.40 -2.48
CA GLN A 138 -11.08 27.88 -1.17
C GLN A 138 -10.02 26.93 -0.63
N THR A 139 -8.80 27.07 -1.17
CA THR A 139 -7.63 26.90 -0.31
C THR A 139 -7.74 27.98 0.77
N LEU A 140 -8.40 27.65 1.89
CA LEU A 140 -8.45 28.55 3.03
C LEU A 140 -7.00 28.93 3.36
N PRO A 141 -6.63 30.21 3.34
CA PRO A 141 -5.31 30.61 3.78
C PRO A 141 -5.16 30.14 5.23
N ILE A 142 -3.96 29.64 5.59
CA ILE A 142 -3.61 29.39 6.98
C ILE A 142 -3.69 30.75 7.69
N ALA A 143 -4.85 31.03 8.28
CA ALA A 143 -5.08 32.21 9.08
C ALA A 143 -4.41 31.97 10.43
N GLY A 144 -3.18 32.46 10.55
CA GLY A 144 -2.58 32.90 11.81
C GLY A 144 -2.50 31.84 12.91
N THR A 145 -1.54 30.94 12.82
CA THR A 145 -0.92 30.34 14.01
C THR A 145 0.52 30.82 14.07
N ALA A 146 0.77 31.71 15.04
CA ALA A 146 2.10 32.21 15.38
C ALA A 146 3.11 31.04 15.55
N PRO A 147 4.40 31.25 15.25
CA PRO A 147 5.40 30.20 15.35
C PRO A 147 5.47 29.70 16.79
N ARG A 148 5.06 28.45 17.01
CA ARG A 148 5.43 27.73 18.22
C ARG A 148 6.91 27.37 18.09
N VAL A 149 7.76 28.24 18.62
CA VAL A 149 9.15 27.91 18.95
C VAL A 149 9.08 26.80 20.00
N SER A 150 9.18 25.55 19.54
CA SER A 150 9.43 24.40 20.41
C SER A 150 10.92 24.37 20.71
N ASP A 151 11.29 25.09 21.75
CA ASP A 151 12.62 25.11 22.32
C ASP A 151 12.83 23.82 23.12
N ASP A 152 13.15 22.71 22.44
CA ASP A 152 13.45 21.44 23.16
C ASP A 152 14.33 20.45 22.38
N THR A 153 15.18 20.94 21.47
CA THR A 153 16.20 20.08 20.85
C THR A 153 17.50 20.83 20.57
N ALA A 154 17.97 21.61 21.55
CA ALA A 154 19.35 22.10 21.56
C ALA A 154 20.24 21.15 22.39
N PRO A 155 21.42 20.75 21.88
CA PRO A 155 22.39 19.98 22.67
C PRO A 155 22.92 20.86 23.81
N ARG A 156 23.06 20.30 25.03
CA ARG A 156 23.63 21.03 26.17
C ARG A 156 25.04 21.50 25.81
N PRO A 157 25.35 22.80 25.82
CA PRO A 157 26.71 23.27 25.59
C PRO A 157 27.61 22.82 26.73
N GLY A 158 28.79 22.31 26.35
CA GLY A 158 29.82 21.81 27.25
C GLY A 158 30.30 22.89 28.22
N MET A 159 30.54 22.46 29.45
CA MET A 159 31.18 23.24 30.51
C MET A 159 32.60 23.62 30.08
N GLU A 160 32.80 24.88 29.70
CA GLU A 160 34.14 25.43 29.47
C GLU A 160 34.96 25.35 30.76
N ALA A 161 36.11 24.70 30.68
CA ALA A 161 37.13 24.74 31.70
C ALA A 161 37.77 26.14 31.71
N SER A 162 37.63 26.83 32.83
CA SER A 162 38.30 28.09 33.14
C SER A 162 39.83 27.93 33.07
N ALA A 163 40.48 28.77 32.27
CA ALA A 163 41.94 28.94 32.28
C ALA A 163 42.31 30.18 33.11
N CYS A 164 43.04 29.95 34.20
CA CYS A 164 44.17 30.75 34.69
C CYS A 164 45.00 29.87 35.61
#